data_AF-A0A495QR69-F1
#
_entry.id   AF-A0A495QR69-F1
#
_cell.length_a   1.000
_cell.length_b   1.000
_cell.length_c   1.000
_cell.angle_alpha   90.00
_cell.angle_beta   90.00
_cell.angle_gamma   90.00
#
_symmetry.space_group_name_H-M   'P 1'
#
loop_
_entity.id
_entity.type
_entity.pdbx_description
1 polymer ?
#
loop_
_entity_poly.entity_id
_entity_poly.type
_entity_poly.pdbx_seq_one_letter_code
_entity_poly.pdbx_strand_id
1 'polypeptide(L)'
;MKSGAGSPFEDDFDEEEDTEGSESSEVEAETESIATDTKTESDTSSETSQPSDSLPYKYRRDGVQDGRSHANLFLREEAEEHVEDVVDAMEETFETESVYKIDVLEAIVLAANEDSRTVADELRKMGYGMK
;
A
#
# COMPACT_ATOMS: atom_id res chain seq x y z
N MET A 1 23.17 -45.20 -21.26
CA MET A 1 22.86 -43.76 -21.31
C MET A 1 21.39 -43.66 -21.70
N LYS A 2 20.53 -43.17 -20.81
CA LYS A 2 19.06 -43.19 -21.01
C LYS A 2 18.63 -41.80 -21.49
N SER A 3 17.99 -41.75 -22.66
CA SER A 3 17.28 -40.60 -23.24
C SER A 3 16.49 -39.87 -22.15
N GLY A 4 16.58 -38.55 -22.03
CA GLY A 4 16.15 -37.60 -23.05
C GLY A 4 14.69 -37.28 -22.73
N ALA A 5 14.47 -36.14 -22.08
CA ALA A 5 13.18 -35.67 -21.61
C ALA A 5 12.19 -35.52 -22.78
N GLY A 6 11.09 -36.28 -22.74
CA GLY A 6 9.90 -35.98 -23.54
C GLY A 6 9.11 -34.89 -22.82
N SER A 7 8.90 -33.77 -23.50
CA SER A 7 8.05 -32.68 -23.03
C SER A 7 6.58 -33.11 -23.06
N PRO A 8 5.77 -32.85 -22.01
CA PRO A 8 4.39 -33.35 -21.91
C PRO A 8 3.34 -32.54 -22.69
N PHE A 9 3.75 -31.83 -23.75
CA PHE A 9 2.89 -30.88 -24.47
C PHE A 9 3.01 -30.95 -26.00
N GLU A 10 3.45 -32.07 -26.56
CA GLU A 10 3.42 -32.28 -28.01
C GLU A 10 2.18 -33.10 -28.41
N ASP A 11 1.52 -32.58 -29.45
CA ASP A 11 0.29 -33.00 -30.17
C ASP A 11 -1.07 -32.67 -29.54
N ASP A 12 -1.68 -31.55 -29.98
CA ASP A 12 -3.01 -31.59 -30.63
C ASP A 12 -3.39 -30.27 -31.33
N PHE A 13 -2.57 -29.72 -32.23
CA PHE A 13 -3.10 -28.71 -33.17
C PHE A 13 -2.47 -28.91 -34.56
N ASP A 14 -3.19 -29.69 -35.37
CA ASP A 14 -3.02 -29.84 -36.81
C ASP A 14 -2.94 -28.48 -37.53
N GLU A 15 -2.11 -28.47 -38.56
CA GLU A 15 -1.76 -27.37 -39.46
C GLU A 15 -2.95 -26.73 -40.17
N GLU A 16 -2.98 -25.40 -40.23
CA GLU A 16 -3.33 -24.67 -41.46
C GLU A 16 -2.33 -23.51 -41.62
N GLU A 17 -1.56 -23.60 -42.69
CA GLU A 17 -0.60 -22.64 -43.21
C GLU A 17 -1.35 -21.43 -43.81
N ASP A 18 -1.15 -20.22 -43.28
CA ASP A 18 -1.16 -19.02 -44.13
C ASP A 18 -0.27 -17.92 -43.52
N THR A 19 0.86 -17.77 -44.20
CA THR A 19 1.78 -16.64 -44.25
C THR A 19 1.13 -15.27 -44.06
N GLU A 20 1.75 -14.40 -43.26
CA GLU A 20 2.31 -13.10 -43.67
C GLU A 20 2.52 -12.20 -42.43
N GLY A 21 3.78 -11.83 -42.18
CA GLY A 21 4.14 -10.53 -41.62
C GLY A 21 4.08 -10.34 -40.11
N SER A 22 5.23 -10.50 -39.43
CA SER A 22 5.68 -9.46 -38.50
C SER A 22 7.13 -9.66 -38.11
N GLU A 23 7.89 -8.60 -38.37
CA GLU A 23 9.32 -8.50 -38.20
C GLU A 23 9.69 -8.45 -36.71
N SER A 24 10.65 -9.30 -36.36
CA SER A 24 11.65 -9.19 -35.28
C SER A 24 11.43 -8.11 -34.22
N SER A 25 10.97 -8.52 -33.04
CA SER A 25 11.03 -7.71 -31.83
C SER A 25 12.47 -7.72 -31.28
N GLU A 26 13.18 -6.62 -31.50
CA GLU A 26 14.45 -6.31 -30.84
C GLU A 26 14.17 -5.75 -29.45
N VAL A 27 14.94 -6.23 -28.48
CA VAL A 27 14.89 -5.88 -27.07
C VAL A 27 15.57 -4.53 -26.83
N GLU A 28 14.82 -3.52 -26.41
CA GLU A 28 15.39 -2.36 -25.72
C GLU A 28 14.82 -2.26 -24.31
N ALA A 29 15.67 -2.58 -23.34
CA ALA A 29 15.47 -2.28 -21.95
C ALA A 29 15.74 -0.78 -21.74
N GLU A 30 14.71 0.06 -21.84
CA GLU A 30 14.78 1.41 -21.30
C GLU A 30 14.45 1.37 -19.80
N THR A 31 15.51 1.55 -19.00
CA THR A 31 15.41 1.93 -17.59
C THR A 31 14.89 3.37 -17.50
N GLU A 32 13.58 3.55 -17.43
CA GLU A 32 13.00 4.83 -17.00
C GLU A 32 13.25 5.03 -15.50
N SER A 33 14.34 5.72 -15.20
CA SER A 33 14.54 6.38 -13.92
C SER A 33 13.63 7.61 -13.87
N ILE A 34 12.41 7.45 -13.35
CA ILE A 34 11.56 8.61 -13.06
C ILE A 34 12.07 9.30 -11.78
N ALA A 35 13.03 10.20 -11.98
CA ALA A 35 13.44 11.16 -10.96
C ALA A 35 12.36 12.24 -10.86
N THR A 36 11.42 12.08 -9.93
CA THR A 36 10.45 13.13 -9.59
C THR A 36 11.15 14.16 -8.69
N ASP A 37 11.87 15.10 -9.30
CA ASP A 37 12.36 16.31 -8.63
C ASP A 37 11.16 17.22 -8.33
N THR A 38 10.47 16.95 -7.22
CA THR A 38 9.48 17.88 -6.67
C THR A 38 10.20 18.82 -5.72
N LYS A 39 10.78 19.89 -6.28
CA LYS A 39 11.15 21.07 -5.51
C LYS A 39 9.87 21.76 -4.99
N THR A 40 9.45 21.39 -3.78
CA THR A 40 8.52 22.21 -3.02
C THR A 40 9.32 23.29 -2.30
N GLU A 41 9.22 24.52 -2.77
CA GLU A 41 9.70 25.68 -2.02
C GLU A 41 8.86 25.80 -0.74
N SER A 42 9.49 25.50 0.41
CA SER A 42 8.85 25.63 1.71
C SER A 42 9.00 27.08 2.18
N ASP A 43 7.93 27.85 1.98
CA ASP A 43 7.78 29.20 2.50
C ASP A 43 7.74 29.14 4.04
N THR A 44 8.65 29.88 4.67
CA THR A 44 8.84 29.90 6.12
C THR A 44 7.66 30.60 6.78
N SER A 45 6.77 29.84 7.42
CA SER A 45 5.90 30.35 8.49
C SER A 45 6.36 29.77 9.82
N SER A 46 7.08 30.59 10.59
CA SER A 46 7.43 30.31 11.97
C SER A 46 6.19 30.27 12.84
N GLU A 47 5.63 29.07 13.04
CA GLU A 47 4.60 28.85 14.05
C GLU A 47 5.22 28.23 15.32
N THR A 48 4.72 28.72 16.44
CA THR A 48 5.27 28.54 17.79
C THR A 48 5.35 27.06 18.17
N SER A 49 6.55 26.57 18.45
CA SER A 49 6.79 25.19 18.92
C SER A 49 6.29 25.01 20.36
N GLN A 50 4.99 24.73 20.52
CA GLN A 50 4.53 23.96 21.69
C GLN A 50 5.14 22.55 21.62
N PRO A 51 5.41 21.88 22.76
CA PRO A 51 5.88 20.49 22.72
C PRO A 51 4.78 19.61 22.10
N SER A 52 5.00 19.25 20.83
CA SER A 52 4.08 18.50 19.97
C SER A 52 3.80 17.08 20.46
N ASP A 53 4.58 16.59 21.43
CA ASP A 53 4.41 15.25 22.03
C ASP A 53 3.11 15.07 22.80
N SER A 54 2.42 16.15 23.18
CA SER A 54 1.14 16.06 23.89
C SER A 54 -0.06 15.79 22.98
N LEU A 55 0.06 16.05 21.68
CA LEU A 55 -1.02 15.85 20.71
C LEU A 55 -1.00 14.41 20.19
N PRO A 56 -2.17 13.80 19.88
CA PRO A 56 -2.21 12.55 19.13
C PRO A 56 -1.53 12.66 17.76
N TYR A 57 -0.99 11.54 17.25
CA TYR A 57 -0.17 11.49 16.02
C TYR A 57 -0.82 12.19 14.81
N LYS A 58 -2.13 12.00 14.61
CA LYS A 58 -2.89 12.61 13.51
C LYS A 58 -2.87 14.14 13.50
N TYR A 59 -2.77 14.78 14.67
CA TYR A 59 -2.79 16.24 14.79
C TYR A 59 -1.41 16.90 14.73
N ARG A 60 -0.33 16.11 14.79
CA ARG A 60 1.06 16.59 14.70
C ARG A 60 1.68 16.38 13.32
N ARG A 61 1.06 15.58 12.46
CA ARG A 61 1.56 15.25 11.12
C ARG A 61 1.00 16.20 10.08
N ASP A 62 1.82 16.55 9.09
CA ASP A 62 1.37 17.34 7.93
C ASP A 62 0.72 16.48 6.84
N GLY A 63 1.07 15.18 6.81
CA GLY A 63 0.54 14.22 5.85
C GLY A 63 0.45 12.82 6.46
N VAL A 64 -0.36 11.95 5.85
CA VAL A 64 -0.58 10.59 6.37
C VAL A 64 0.70 9.73 6.40
N GLN A 65 1.71 10.05 5.59
CA GLN A 65 2.98 9.29 5.56
C GLN A 65 4.05 9.86 6.49
N ASP A 66 3.81 11.02 7.10
CA ASP A 66 4.85 11.74 7.85
C ASP A 66 5.28 10.98 9.12
N GLY A 67 6.58 10.95 9.39
CA GLY A 67 7.16 10.18 10.51
C GLY A 67 7.11 8.65 10.34
N ARG A 68 6.75 8.11 9.16
CA ARG A 68 6.71 6.66 8.88
C ARG A 68 7.88 6.21 8.01
N SER A 69 8.40 5.01 8.29
CA SER A 69 9.29 4.32 7.36
C SER A 69 8.48 3.66 6.24
N HIS A 70 8.95 3.78 5.00
CA HIS A 70 8.30 3.11 3.87
C HIS A 70 8.39 1.59 4.01
N ALA A 71 7.26 0.90 3.86
CA ALA A 71 7.17 -0.56 3.83
C ALA A 71 6.48 -1.00 2.53
N ASN A 72 7.17 -1.82 1.73
CA ASN A 72 6.56 -2.45 0.57
C ASN A 72 5.76 -3.69 1.03
N LEU A 73 4.44 -3.56 1.12
CA LEU A 73 3.55 -4.63 1.53
C LEU A 73 2.65 -5.04 0.35
N PHE A 74 2.70 -6.32 -0.02
CA PHE A 74 1.77 -6.91 -0.98
C PHE A 74 0.79 -7.83 -0.23
N LEU A 75 -0.50 -7.59 -0.40
CA LEU A 75 -1.57 -8.39 0.21
C LEU A 75 -2.15 -9.37 -0.81
N ARG A 76 -2.66 -10.49 -0.31
CA ARG A 76 -3.55 -11.36 -1.10
C ARG A 76 -4.94 -10.72 -1.11
N GLU A 77 -5.75 -11.04 -2.12
CA GLU A 77 -7.11 -10.50 -2.31
C GLU A 77 -7.96 -10.56 -1.02
N GLU A 78 -8.05 -11.72 -0.37
CA GLU A 78 -8.77 -11.89 0.91
C GLU A 78 -8.31 -10.92 2.01
N ALA A 79 -6.99 -10.67 2.10
CA ALA A 79 -6.45 -9.77 3.10
C ALA A 79 -6.66 -8.30 2.72
N GLU A 80 -6.66 -7.99 1.42
CA GLU A 80 -6.97 -6.64 0.93
C GLU A 80 -8.43 -6.28 1.17
N GLU A 81 -9.36 -7.17 0.80
CA GLU A 81 -10.80 -7.02 1.06
C GLU A 81 -11.06 -6.84 2.56
N HIS A 82 -10.44 -7.68 3.40
CA HIS A 82 -10.58 -7.55 4.84
C HIS A 82 -10.09 -6.19 5.38
N VAL A 83 -9.03 -5.61 4.80
CA VAL A 83 -8.56 -4.28 5.20
C VAL A 83 -9.56 -3.20 4.80
N GLU A 84 -10.16 -3.29 3.61
CA GLU A 84 -11.22 -2.36 3.19
C GLU A 84 -12.44 -2.46 4.12
N ASP A 85 -12.89 -3.66 4.46
CA ASP A 85 -13.98 -3.87 5.42
C ASP A 85 -13.71 -3.21 6.78
N VAL A 86 -12.46 -3.31 7.26
CA VAL A 86 -12.05 -2.67 8.51
C VAL A 86 -12.02 -1.14 8.36
N VAL A 87 -11.58 -0.60 7.23
CA VAL A 87 -11.65 0.85 6.96
C VAL A 87 -13.09 1.32 7.04
N ASP A 88 -14.01 0.68 6.32
CA ASP A 88 -15.43 1.03 6.30
C ASP A 88 -16.05 0.96 7.70
N ALA A 89 -15.75 -0.11 8.45
CA ALA A 89 -16.22 -0.26 9.83
C ALA A 89 -15.67 0.85 10.76
N MET A 90 -14.44 1.30 10.56
CA MET A 90 -13.85 2.39 11.34
C MET A 90 -14.43 3.75 10.94
N GLU A 91 -14.71 3.99 9.66
CA GLU A 91 -15.40 5.20 9.21
C GLU A 91 -16.81 5.30 9.78
N GLU A 92 -17.56 4.20 9.80
CA GLU A 92 -18.85 4.11 10.49
C GLU A 92 -18.68 4.38 12.00
N THR A 93 -17.63 3.84 12.62
CA THR A 93 -17.39 4.03 14.07
C THR A 93 -17.08 5.48 14.44
N PHE A 94 -16.34 6.22 13.61
CA PHE A 94 -15.89 7.58 13.94
C PHE A 94 -16.78 8.69 13.36
N GLU A 95 -17.67 8.37 12.41
CA GLU A 95 -18.76 9.15 11.77
C GLU A 95 -18.41 10.53 11.16
N THR A 96 -17.37 11.18 11.67
CA THR A 96 -17.07 12.62 11.52
C THR A 96 -15.83 12.87 10.67
N GLU A 97 -15.17 11.80 10.23
CA GLU A 97 -13.94 11.87 9.47
C GLU A 97 -13.64 10.58 8.71
N SER A 98 -12.97 10.73 7.58
CA SER A 98 -12.44 9.60 6.82
C SER A 98 -11.25 8.96 7.54
N VAL A 99 -11.14 7.65 7.41
CA VAL A 99 -10.09 6.84 8.03
C VAL A 99 -9.10 6.43 6.96
N TYR A 100 -7.80 6.70 7.19
CA TYR A 100 -6.80 6.40 6.18
C TYR A 100 -6.39 4.93 6.26
N LYS A 101 -6.38 4.22 5.12
CA LYS A 101 -5.95 2.82 5.03
C LYS A 101 -4.57 2.55 5.64
N ILE A 102 -3.62 3.49 5.51
CA ILE A 102 -2.28 3.34 6.13
C ILE A 102 -2.37 3.36 7.67
N ASP A 103 -3.24 4.19 8.25
CA ASP A 103 -3.47 4.24 9.70
C ASP A 103 -4.15 2.95 10.18
N VAL A 104 -5.09 2.40 9.39
CA VAL A 104 -5.73 1.11 9.69
C VAL A 104 -4.73 -0.04 9.64
N LEU A 105 -3.88 -0.11 8.61
CA LEU A 105 -2.84 -1.14 8.51
C LEU A 105 -1.87 -1.08 9.69
N GLU A 106 -1.44 0.13 10.09
CA GLU A 106 -0.60 0.30 11.27
C GLU A 106 -1.33 -0.14 12.55
N ALA A 107 -2.60 0.25 12.71
CA ALA A 107 -3.42 -0.13 13.85
C ALA A 107 -3.65 -1.65 13.94
N ILE A 108 -3.86 -2.34 12.81
CA ILE A 108 -3.94 -3.81 12.74
C ILE A 108 -2.63 -4.43 13.23
N VAL A 109 -1.47 -3.92 12.78
CA VAL A 109 -0.16 -4.43 13.20
C VAL A 109 0.10 -4.16 14.69
N LEU A 110 -0.28 -3.00 15.22
CA LEU A 110 -0.09 -2.63 16.63
C LEU A 110 -1.06 -3.35 17.57
N ALA A 111 -2.26 -3.67 17.10
CA ALA A 111 -3.23 -4.48 17.83
C ALA A 111 -2.91 -5.99 17.76
N ALA A 112 -2.12 -6.41 16.77
CA ALA A 112 -1.75 -7.81 16.62
C ALA A 112 -1.01 -8.33 17.87
N ASN A 113 -1.41 -9.53 18.31
CA ASN A 113 -0.86 -10.27 19.46
C ASN A 113 -1.35 -9.87 20.86
N GLU A 114 -2.31 -8.95 20.98
CA GLU A 114 -2.93 -8.65 22.26
C GLU A 114 -4.46 -8.66 22.14
N ASP A 115 -5.12 -9.70 22.68
CA ASP A 115 -6.58 -9.90 22.57
C ASP A 115 -7.40 -8.72 23.11
N SER A 116 -6.83 -7.95 24.04
CA SER A 116 -7.45 -6.76 24.61
C SER A 116 -7.32 -5.51 23.76
N ARG A 117 -6.49 -5.51 22.72
CA ARG A 117 -6.32 -4.35 21.82
C ARG A 117 -7.15 -4.52 20.58
N THR A 118 -7.94 -3.50 20.28
CA THR A 118 -8.69 -3.40 19.03
C THR A 118 -8.06 -2.37 18.10
N VAL A 119 -8.34 -2.51 16.81
CA VAL A 119 -7.98 -1.51 15.79
C VAL A 119 -8.54 -0.13 16.16
N ALA A 120 -9.79 -0.09 16.65
CA ALA A 120 -10.43 1.14 17.10
C ALA A 120 -9.67 1.81 18.27
N ASP A 121 -9.12 1.02 19.21
CA ASP A 121 -8.35 1.57 20.33
C ASP A 121 -7.03 2.19 19.86
N GLU A 122 -6.33 1.54 18.93
CA GLU A 122 -5.10 2.11 18.35
C GLU A 122 -5.39 3.37 17.53
N LEU A 123 -6.46 3.38 16.73
CA LEU A 123 -6.86 4.58 15.98
C LEU A 123 -7.27 5.73 16.91
N ARG A 124 -7.96 5.45 18.02
CA ARG A 124 -8.25 6.48 19.05
C ARG A 124 -6.96 7.05 19.63
N LYS A 125 -5.96 6.22 19.95
CA LYS A 125 -4.65 6.71 20.42
C LYS A 125 -3.96 7.59 19.37
N MET A 126 -4.14 7.29 18.08
CA MET A 126 -3.63 8.13 16.99
C MET A 126 -4.38 9.45 16.84
N GLY A 127 -5.60 9.57 17.39
CA GLY A 127 -6.37 10.81 17.42
C GLY A 127 -7.73 10.75 16.71
N TYR A 128 -8.16 9.57 16.24
CA TYR A 128 -9.47 9.42 15.63
C TYR A 128 -10.61 9.54 16.65
N GLY A 129 -11.70 10.19 16.24
CA GLY A 129 -12.90 10.40 17.05
C GLY A 129 -12.75 11.44 18.18
N MET A 130 -11.74 12.32 18.11
CA MET A 130 -11.48 13.37 19.12
C MET A 130 -12.02 14.76 18.75
N LYS A 131 -12.93 14.86 17.77
CA LYS A 131 -13.53 16.14 17.35
C LYS A 131 -14.70 16.57 18.23
#